data_AF-A0AA93HK81-F1
#
_entry.id   AF-A0AA93HK81-F1
#
_cell.length_a   1.000
_cell.length_b   1.000
_cell.length_c   1.000
_cell.angle_alpha   90.00
_cell.angle_beta   90.00
_cell.angle_gamma   90.00
#
_symmetry.space_group_name_H-M   'P 1'
#
loop_
_entity.id
_entity.type
_entity.pdbx_description
1 polymer ?
#
loop_
_entity_poly.entity_id
_entity_poly.type
_entity_poly.pdbx_seq_one_letter_code
_entity_poly.pdbx_strand_id
1 'polypeptide(L)'
;MTKDTTAVALAAAIDTLALVQGQLDRLERSNGRIEATQQRILDRLDAIDAGQAAVTDLLPVLEMILARSIEDRDSINRKLSRIAQVAAFAHAASLGNGAPLPVDAADDPLLEQYLLTQPADRTSSARALADWRRIAGTASSADLIDILARQYQPSPTDTADTRALRYQFAAITRAELQGRGAVPPSPPTSTVAQDQSTTARRSRSVELARLWRAGESMALFADPELAGALDVFQVVERRGGQATEEQLETELAELHRAVGIRLEAGERPLATEELVADLFPPNLGIEADRTR
;
A
#
# COMPACT_ATOMS: atom_id res chain seq x y z
N MET A 1 -77.19 -84.03 49.25
CA MET A 1 -76.04 -83.14 49.57
C MET A 1 -75.13 -82.92 48.34
N THR A 2 -75.67 -82.59 47.17
CA THR A 2 -74.89 -82.43 45.91
C THR A 2 -75.11 -81.09 45.20
N LYS A 3 -76.04 -80.25 45.70
CA LYS A 3 -76.32 -78.91 45.17
C LYS A 3 -75.43 -77.80 45.77
N ASP A 4 -74.87 -78.00 46.97
CA ASP A 4 -73.99 -77.01 47.61
C ASP A 4 -72.56 -77.04 47.10
N THR A 5 -72.01 -78.23 46.79
CA THR A 5 -70.63 -78.37 46.29
C THR A 5 -70.46 -77.83 44.86
N THR A 6 -71.48 -77.97 44.01
CA THR A 6 -71.49 -77.39 42.66
C THR A 6 -71.62 -75.87 42.69
N ALA A 7 -72.40 -75.31 43.62
CA ALA A 7 -72.51 -73.86 43.81
C ALA A 7 -71.20 -73.23 44.33
N VAL A 8 -70.51 -73.89 45.27
CA VAL A 8 -69.21 -73.43 45.81
C VAL A 8 -68.10 -73.51 44.76
N ALA A 9 -68.05 -74.58 43.95
CA ALA A 9 -67.08 -74.71 42.87
C ALA A 9 -67.30 -73.66 41.75
N LEU A 10 -68.56 -73.35 41.43
CA LEU A 10 -68.91 -72.30 40.48
C LEU A 10 -68.53 -70.91 41.02
N ALA A 11 -68.78 -70.64 42.30
CA ALA A 11 -68.39 -69.39 42.94
C ALA A 11 -66.86 -69.20 42.93
N ALA A 12 -66.08 -70.24 43.25
CA ALA A 12 -64.61 -70.21 43.18
C ALA A 12 -64.08 -70.03 41.75
N ALA A 13 -64.75 -70.62 40.76
CA ALA A 13 -64.43 -70.42 39.34
C ALA A 13 -64.71 -68.99 38.89
N ILE A 14 -65.80 -68.38 39.36
CA ILE A 14 -66.13 -66.97 39.06
C ILE A 14 -65.14 -66.02 39.74
N ASP A 15 -64.74 -66.30 40.97
CA ASP A 15 -63.79 -65.48 41.73
C ASP A 15 -62.38 -65.52 41.13
N THR A 16 -61.95 -66.70 40.65
CA THR A 16 -60.68 -66.82 39.88
C THR A 16 -60.75 -66.14 38.52
N LEU A 17 -61.90 -66.16 37.82
CA LEU A 17 -62.10 -65.42 36.58
C LEU A 17 -62.04 -63.90 36.81
N ALA A 18 -62.64 -63.41 37.90
CA ALA A 18 -62.57 -62.01 38.30
C ALA A 18 -61.13 -61.58 38.65
N LEU A 19 -60.35 -62.47 39.29
CA LEU A 19 -58.93 -62.25 39.56
C LEU A 19 -58.11 -62.14 38.26
N VAL A 20 -58.34 -63.06 37.30
CA VAL A 20 -57.65 -63.06 36.01
C VAL A 20 -58.01 -61.83 35.19
N GLN A 21 -59.28 -61.40 35.18
CA GLN A 21 -59.71 -60.13 34.58
C GLN A 21 -59.01 -58.94 35.24
N GLY A 22 -58.97 -58.89 36.57
CA GLY A 22 -58.26 -57.85 37.31
C GLY A 22 -56.74 -57.83 37.05
N GLN A 23 -56.13 -58.97 36.75
CA GLN A 23 -54.73 -59.06 36.33
C GLN A 23 -54.53 -58.62 34.87
N LEU A 24 -55.43 -59.00 33.96
CA LEU A 24 -55.41 -58.55 32.56
C LEU A 24 -55.56 -57.03 32.45
N ASP A 25 -56.49 -56.43 33.21
CA ASP A 25 -56.66 -54.97 33.23
C ASP A 25 -55.42 -54.25 33.76
N ARG A 26 -54.72 -54.86 34.73
CA ARG A 26 -53.44 -54.32 35.24
C ARG A 26 -52.34 -54.44 34.20
N LEU A 27 -52.31 -55.54 33.45
CA LEU A 27 -51.33 -55.81 32.42
C LEU A 27 -51.53 -54.87 31.22
N GLU A 28 -52.78 -54.63 30.82
CA GLU A 28 -53.15 -53.66 29.79
C GLU A 28 -52.75 -52.22 30.20
N ARG A 29 -53.07 -51.81 31.43
CA ARG A 29 -52.63 -50.52 31.98
C ARG A 29 -51.10 -50.40 32.07
N SER A 30 -50.42 -51.50 32.37
CA SER A 30 -48.95 -51.55 32.40
C SER A 30 -48.36 -51.42 31.00
N ASN A 31 -48.91 -52.13 30.01
CA ASN A 31 -48.49 -52.03 28.61
C ASN A 31 -48.72 -50.63 28.06
N GLY A 32 -49.90 -50.04 28.29
CA GLY A 32 -50.17 -48.67 27.86
C GLY A 32 -49.20 -47.64 28.46
N ARG A 33 -48.78 -47.83 29.72
CA ARG A 33 -47.73 -47.01 30.34
C ARG A 33 -46.35 -47.22 29.71
N ILE A 34 -46.01 -48.46 29.37
CA ILE A 34 -44.72 -48.80 28.74
C ILE A 34 -44.66 -48.18 27.34
N GLU A 35 -45.72 -48.33 26.55
CA GLU A 35 -45.84 -47.75 25.21
C GLU A 35 -45.75 -46.22 25.25
N ALA A 36 -46.47 -45.57 26.18
CA ALA A 36 -46.37 -44.12 26.37
C ALA A 36 -44.97 -43.65 26.79
N THR A 37 -44.25 -44.48 27.56
CA THR A 37 -42.87 -44.20 27.96
C THR A 37 -41.90 -44.39 26.80
N GLN A 38 -42.08 -45.44 25.99
CA GLN A 38 -41.28 -45.69 24.79
C GLN A 38 -41.46 -44.57 23.77
N GLN A 39 -42.70 -44.13 23.52
CA GLN A 39 -42.95 -43.01 22.62
C GLN A 39 -42.23 -41.75 23.09
N ARG A 40 -42.30 -41.44 24.40
CA ARG A 40 -41.60 -40.29 24.96
C ARG A 40 -40.06 -40.40 24.86
N ILE A 41 -39.52 -41.62 24.89
CA ILE A 41 -38.08 -41.85 24.70
C ILE A 41 -37.71 -41.60 23.23
N LEU A 42 -38.51 -42.10 22.28
CA LEU A 42 -38.30 -41.86 20.85
C LEU A 42 -38.37 -40.37 20.52
N ASP A 43 -39.40 -39.66 20.99
CA ASP A 43 -39.55 -38.22 20.77
C ASP A 43 -38.34 -37.42 21.33
N ARG A 44 -37.75 -37.88 22.44
CA ARG A 44 -36.54 -37.26 23.01
C ARG A 44 -35.28 -37.59 22.22
N LEU A 45 -35.16 -38.79 21.67
CA LEU A 45 -34.03 -39.16 20.82
C LEU A 45 -34.05 -38.36 19.51
N ASP A 46 -35.23 -38.23 18.89
CA ASP A 46 -35.38 -37.41 17.68
C ASP A 46 -34.99 -35.93 17.94
N ALA A 47 -35.35 -35.40 19.10
CA ALA A 47 -34.95 -34.04 19.50
C ALA A 47 -33.43 -33.92 19.74
N ILE A 48 -32.78 -34.95 20.28
CA ILE A 48 -31.32 -34.99 20.48
C ILE A 48 -30.62 -35.08 19.13
N ASP A 49 -31.07 -35.96 18.24
CA ASP A 49 -30.49 -36.15 16.91
C ASP A 49 -30.62 -34.89 16.06
N ALA A 50 -31.77 -34.21 16.09
CA ALA A 50 -31.96 -32.92 15.45
C ALA A 50 -31.03 -31.83 16.02
N GLY A 51 -30.82 -31.83 17.35
CA GLY A 51 -29.86 -30.94 18.00
C GLY A 51 -28.40 -31.22 17.64
N GLN A 52 -28.04 -32.50 17.50
CA GLN A 52 -26.69 -32.92 17.10
C GLN A 52 -26.39 -32.63 15.64
N ALA A 53 -27.37 -32.77 14.75
CA ALA A 53 -27.23 -32.35 13.35
C ALA A 53 -26.86 -30.87 13.25
N ALA A 54 -27.57 -30.00 13.98
CA ALA A 54 -27.28 -28.57 14.01
C ALA A 54 -25.87 -28.23 14.55
N VAL A 55 -25.37 -28.97 15.54
CA VAL A 55 -24.00 -28.79 16.07
C VAL A 55 -22.94 -29.29 15.09
N THR A 56 -23.22 -30.38 14.37
CA THR A 56 -22.31 -30.94 13.37
C THR A 56 -22.14 -29.98 12.19
N ASP A 57 -23.19 -29.26 11.82
CA ASP A 57 -23.14 -28.24 10.76
C ASP A 57 -22.35 -26.97 11.15
N LEU A 58 -22.22 -26.69 12.45
CA LEU A 58 -21.46 -25.53 12.95
C LEU A 58 -19.94 -25.75 12.97
N LEU A 59 -19.49 -26.99 13.09
CA LEU A 59 -18.06 -27.30 13.21
C LEU A 59 -17.26 -26.86 11.97
N PRO A 60 -17.68 -27.15 10.72
CA PRO A 60 -16.99 -26.67 9.52
C PRO A 60 -16.95 -25.13 9.43
N VAL A 61 -18.00 -24.46 9.89
CA VAL A 61 -18.08 -22.99 9.88
C VAL A 61 -17.05 -22.42 10.86
N LEU A 62 -16.94 -22.99 12.05
CA LEU A 62 -15.94 -22.57 13.05
C LEU A 62 -14.51 -22.85 12.58
N GLU A 63 -14.26 -23.98 11.91
CA GLU A 63 -12.96 -24.29 11.30
C GLU A 63 -12.59 -23.29 10.21
N MET A 64 -13.55 -22.91 9.35
CA MET A 64 -13.35 -21.88 8.33
C MET A 64 -13.05 -20.50 8.94
N ILE A 65 -13.77 -20.10 9.99
CA ILE A 65 -13.52 -18.84 10.71
C ILE A 65 -12.13 -18.87 11.37
N LEU A 66 -11.76 -19.99 12.00
CA LEU A 66 -10.45 -20.14 12.63
C LEU A 66 -9.32 -20.07 11.59
N ALA A 67 -9.45 -20.78 10.48
CA ALA A 67 -8.50 -20.73 9.37
C ALA A 67 -8.35 -19.30 8.84
N ARG A 68 -9.47 -18.60 8.62
CA ARG A 68 -9.44 -17.20 8.21
C ARG A 68 -8.75 -16.29 9.23
N SER A 69 -9.05 -16.48 10.51
CA SER A 69 -8.42 -15.70 11.58
C SER A 69 -6.91 -15.93 11.67
N ILE A 70 -6.43 -17.14 11.39
CA ILE A 70 -4.99 -17.45 11.36
C ILE A 70 -4.34 -16.75 10.17
N GLU A 71 -4.92 -16.85 8.97
CA GLU A 71 -4.45 -16.15 7.77
C GLU A 71 -4.37 -14.62 7.96
N ASP A 72 -5.41 -14.04 8.57
CA ASP A 72 -5.47 -12.61 8.84
C ASP A 72 -4.39 -12.19 9.85
N ARG A 73 -4.15 -12.99 10.90
CA ARG A 73 -3.05 -12.74 11.86
C ARG A 73 -1.68 -12.83 11.22
N ASP A 74 -1.45 -13.82 10.37
CA ASP A 74 -0.18 -13.96 9.65
C ASP A 74 0.05 -12.83 8.66
N SER A 75 -1.01 -12.33 8.03
CA SER A 75 -0.98 -11.13 7.19
C SER A 75 -0.63 -9.88 8.01
N ILE A 76 -1.27 -9.69 9.17
CA ILE A 76 -0.98 -8.57 10.08
C ILE A 76 0.46 -8.63 10.58
N ASN A 77 0.93 -9.79 11.04
CA ASN A 77 2.30 -9.97 11.54
C ASN A 77 3.35 -9.64 10.47
N ARG A 78 3.13 -10.05 9.21
CA ARG A 78 4.00 -9.69 8.09
C ARG A 78 4.03 -8.17 7.86
N LYS A 79 2.87 -7.51 7.86
CA LYS A 79 2.78 -6.05 7.71
C LYS A 79 3.45 -5.30 8.86
N LEU A 80 3.24 -5.73 10.11
CA LEU A 80 3.85 -5.12 11.30
C LEU A 80 5.38 -5.28 11.30
N SER A 81 5.87 -6.48 10.97
CA SER A 81 7.31 -6.73 10.81
C SER A 81 7.92 -5.77 9.79
N ARG A 82 7.19 -5.53 8.69
CA ARG A 82 7.64 -4.60 7.66
C ARG A 82 7.66 -3.15 8.10
N ILE A 83 6.62 -2.69 8.78
CA ILE A 83 6.58 -1.35 9.37
C ILE A 83 7.75 -1.19 10.36
N ALA A 84 8.04 -2.21 11.16
CA ALA A 84 9.17 -2.20 12.09
C ALA A 84 10.52 -2.10 11.35
N GLN A 85 10.69 -2.80 10.22
CA GLN A 85 11.89 -2.67 9.38
C GLN A 85 12.04 -1.24 8.85
N VAL A 86 10.98 -0.66 8.26
CA VAL A 86 11.00 0.72 7.74
C VAL A 86 11.28 1.72 8.87
N ALA A 87 10.67 1.54 10.04
CA ALA A 87 10.89 2.39 11.21
C ALA A 87 12.32 2.28 11.74
N ALA A 88 12.90 1.07 11.78
CA ALA A 88 14.28 0.86 12.16
C ALA A 88 15.26 1.53 11.17
N PHE A 89 14.97 1.46 9.87
CA PHE A 89 15.73 2.18 8.85
C PHE A 89 15.60 3.69 8.99
N ALA A 90 14.39 4.22 9.19
CA ALA A 90 14.18 5.65 9.41
C ALA A 90 14.91 6.14 10.66
N HIS A 91 14.92 5.35 11.73
CA HIS A 91 15.68 5.63 12.95
C HIS A 91 17.20 5.56 12.73
N ALA A 92 17.69 4.61 11.94
CA ALA A 92 19.11 4.56 11.57
C ALA A 92 19.51 5.79 10.73
N ALA A 93 18.67 6.18 9.77
CA ALA A 93 18.87 7.36 8.95
C ALA A 93 18.87 8.66 9.78
N SER A 94 17.97 8.78 10.76
CA SER A 94 17.93 9.96 11.65
C SER A 94 19.15 10.06 12.56
N LEU A 95 19.83 8.94 12.85
CA LEU A 95 21.11 8.89 13.54
C LEU A 95 22.32 9.12 12.62
N GLY A 96 22.09 9.50 11.36
CA GLY A 96 23.12 9.81 10.38
C GLY A 96 23.59 8.60 9.55
N ASN A 97 22.93 7.46 9.65
CA ASN A 97 23.28 6.27 8.87
C ASN A 97 22.54 6.30 7.52
N GLY A 98 23.17 6.86 6.49
CA GLY A 98 22.60 7.05 5.14
C GLY A 98 22.57 5.79 4.27
N ALA A 99 22.53 4.59 4.85
CA ALA A 99 22.46 3.37 4.08
C ALA A 99 21.15 3.31 3.28
N PRO A 100 21.18 2.93 1.99
CA PRO A 100 19.97 2.83 1.18
C PRO A 100 19.04 1.75 1.74
N LEU A 101 17.73 1.95 1.60
CA LEU A 101 16.73 0.95 1.97
C LEU A 101 16.98 -0.34 1.14
N PRO A 102 16.89 -1.54 1.74
CA PRO A 102 16.99 -2.80 0.99
C PRO A 102 15.98 -2.82 -0.17
N VAL A 103 16.30 -3.48 -1.28
CA VAL A 103 15.43 -3.50 -2.48
C VAL A 103 14.06 -4.08 -2.13
N ASP A 104 14.05 -5.20 -1.40
CA ASP A 104 12.82 -5.81 -0.92
C ASP A 104 12.01 -4.79 -0.12
N ALA A 105 12.63 -4.17 0.91
CA ALA A 105 12.33 -2.86 1.50
C ALA A 105 11.45 -1.93 0.67
N ALA A 106 12.07 -1.43 -0.39
CA ALA A 106 11.64 -0.29 -1.19
C ALA A 106 10.47 -0.62 -2.12
N ASP A 107 10.37 -1.87 -2.55
CA ASP A 107 9.31 -2.34 -3.45
C ASP A 107 8.11 -2.95 -2.68
N ASP A 108 7.99 -2.62 -1.39
CA ASP A 108 6.84 -3.03 -0.60
C ASP A 108 5.53 -2.36 -1.06
N PRO A 109 4.44 -3.12 -1.25
CA PRO A 109 3.13 -2.56 -1.60
C PRO A 109 2.63 -1.49 -0.61
N LEU A 110 3.00 -1.57 0.67
CA LEU A 110 2.64 -0.55 1.67
C LEU A 110 3.37 0.77 1.44
N LEU A 111 4.65 0.73 1.05
CA LEU A 111 5.40 1.95 0.75
C LEU A 111 4.92 2.58 -0.56
N GLU A 112 4.60 1.76 -1.54
CA GLU A 112 3.97 2.20 -2.79
C GLU A 112 2.63 2.91 -2.51
N GLN A 113 1.75 2.29 -1.71
CA GLN A 113 0.49 2.90 -1.32
C GLN A 113 0.68 4.19 -0.52
N TYR A 114 1.68 4.22 0.37
CA TYR A 114 2.03 5.41 1.13
C TYR A 114 2.44 6.55 0.20
N LEU A 115 3.34 6.31 -0.76
CA LEU A 115 3.75 7.32 -1.74
C LEU A 115 2.57 7.91 -2.52
N LEU A 116 1.62 7.07 -2.94
CA LEU A 116 0.44 7.51 -3.70
C LEU A 116 -0.54 8.34 -2.85
N THR A 117 -0.62 8.08 -1.54
CA THR A 117 -1.64 8.65 -0.66
C THR A 117 -1.12 9.75 0.26
N GLN A 118 0.20 9.97 0.30
CA GLN A 118 0.83 10.95 1.18
C GLN A 118 0.20 12.34 1.02
N PRO A 119 0.03 13.11 2.11
CA PRO A 119 -0.43 14.49 2.04
C PRO A 119 0.63 15.37 1.36
N ALA A 120 0.21 16.53 0.85
CA ALA A 120 1.15 17.52 0.32
C ALA A 120 2.10 17.99 1.41
N ASP A 121 3.41 17.94 1.13
CA ASP A 121 4.40 18.56 1.99
C ASP A 121 4.26 20.09 1.89
N ARG A 122 4.01 20.73 3.04
CA ARG A 122 3.84 22.19 3.13
C ARG A 122 4.99 22.87 3.86
N THR A 123 5.95 22.11 4.39
CA THR A 123 6.93 22.59 5.37
C THR A 123 8.37 22.36 4.94
N SER A 124 8.65 21.37 4.09
CA SER A 124 10.01 21.07 3.69
C SER A 124 10.69 22.25 3.01
N SER A 125 11.91 22.52 3.45
CA SER A 125 12.81 23.50 2.86
C SER A 125 13.61 22.93 1.68
N ALA A 126 13.38 21.67 1.29
CA ALA A 126 14.01 21.12 0.10
C ALA A 126 13.61 21.96 -1.12
N ARG A 127 14.61 22.47 -1.83
CA ARG A 127 14.43 23.48 -2.88
C ARG A 127 13.43 23.03 -3.95
N ALA A 128 13.59 21.81 -4.46
CA ALA A 128 12.70 21.25 -5.49
C ALA A 128 11.21 21.30 -5.06
N LEU A 129 10.92 20.96 -3.79
CA LEU A 129 9.57 21.04 -3.23
C LEU A 129 9.11 22.49 -2.99
N ALA A 130 10.01 23.38 -2.56
CA ALA A 130 9.71 24.79 -2.37
C ALA A 130 9.40 25.50 -3.69
N ASP A 131 10.21 25.28 -4.72
CA ASP A 131 10.03 25.82 -6.06
C ASP A 131 8.76 25.28 -6.70
N TRP A 132 8.53 23.96 -6.61
CA TRP A 132 7.30 23.38 -7.15
C TRP A 132 6.05 23.95 -6.48
N ARG A 133 6.04 24.12 -5.15
CA ARG A 133 4.92 24.77 -4.44
C ARG A 133 4.68 26.19 -4.93
N ARG A 134 5.73 26.99 -5.09
CA ARG A 134 5.63 28.37 -5.58
C ARG A 134 5.02 28.41 -6.98
N ILE A 135 5.52 27.57 -7.88
CA ILE A 135 5.05 27.53 -9.28
C ILE A 135 3.61 27.01 -9.35
N ALA A 136 3.32 25.89 -8.67
CA ALA A 136 1.99 25.29 -8.64
C ALA A 136 0.93 26.26 -8.09
N GLY A 137 1.28 27.06 -7.06
CA GLY A 137 0.42 28.09 -6.49
C GLY A 137 0.02 29.20 -7.48
N THR A 138 0.81 29.42 -8.54
CA THR A 138 0.54 30.43 -9.58
C THR A 138 -0.03 29.85 -10.88
N ALA A 139 0.08 28.55 -11.10
CA ALA A 139 -0.38 27.88 -12.32
C ALA A 139 -1.91 27.85 -12.43
N SER A 140 -2.46 27.69 -13.63
CA SER A 140 -3.91 27.50 -13.80
C SER A 140 -4.34 26.08 -13.40
N SER A 141 -5.62 25.87 -13.07
CA SER A 141 -6.11 24.53 -12.76
C SER A 141 -6.01 23.57 -13.96
N ALA A 142 -6.13 24.06 -15.19
CA ALA A 142 -5.96 23.24 -16.39
C ALA A 142 -4.52 22.74 -16.54
N ASP A 143 -3.55 23.64 -16.37
CA ASP A 143 -2.13 23.33 -16.37
C ASP A 143 -1.76 22.30 -15.29
N LEU A 144 -2.30 22.46 -14.08
CA LEU A 144 -2.07 21.52 -12.98
C LEU A 144 -2.67 20.14 -13.24
N ILE A 145 -3.80 20.03 -13.95
CA ILE A 145 -4.37 18.73 -14.34
C ILE A 145 -3.43 18.02 -15.31
N ASP A 146 -2.92 18.73 -16.33
CA ASP A 146 -2.00 18.17 -17.32
C ASP A 146 -0.67 17.74 -16.68
N ILE A 147 -0.15 18.55 -15.75
CA ILE A 147 1.05 18.20 -14.98
C ILE A 147 0.80 17.00 -14.08
N LEU A 148 -0.33 16.94 -13.36
CA LEU A 148 -0.63 15.82 -12.49
C LEU A 148 -0.72 14.50 -13.26
N ALA A 149 -1.31 14.53 -14.46
CA ALA A 149 -1.36 13.37 -15.34
C ALA A 149 0.05 12.86 -15.69
N ARG A 150 1.00 13.76 -15.96
CA ARG A 150 2.41 13.41 -16.21
C ARG A 150 3.13 12.92 -14.94
N GLN A 151 2.89 13.55 -13.79
CA GLN A 151 3.45 13.13 -12.50
C GLN A 151 2.94 11.76 -12.07
N TYR A 152 1.73 11.38 -12.48
CA TYR A 152 1.18 10.05 -12.25
C TYR A 152 1.67 8.99 -13.23
N GLN A 153 2.39 9.36 -14.29
CA GLN A 153 3.02 8.40 -15.17
C GLN A 153 4.37 7.94 -14.58
N PRO A 154 4.50 6.66 -14.17
CA PRO A 154 5.76 6.14 -13.66
C PRO A 154 6.85 6.20 -14.74
N SER A 155 8.08 6.53 -14.34
CA SER A 155 9.18 6.65 -15.30
C SER A 155 10.04 5.37 -15.33
N PRO A 156 10.49 4.91 -16.51
CA PRO A 156 11.39 3.77 -16.64
C PRO A 156 12.80 4.04 -16.09
N THR A 157 13.13 5.30 -15.85
CA THR A 157 14.42 5.78 -15.33
C THR A 157 14.34 6.25 -13.89
N ASP A 158 13.21 6.07 -13.21
CA ASP A 158 13.08 6.44 -11.81
C ASP A 158 14.02 5.61 -10.92
N THR A 159 14.72 6.31 -10.00
CA THR A 159 15.33 5.70 -8.82
C THR A 159 14.31 5.70 -7.68
N ALA A 160 14.65 5.08 -6.54
CA ALA A 160 13.80 5.17 -5.35
C ALA A 160 13.54 6.63 -4.92
N ASP A 161 14.56 7.49 -5.00
CA ASP A 161 14.48 8.89 -4.60
C ASP A 161 13.67 9.73 -5.60
N THR A 162 13.90 9.58 -6.91
CA THR A 162 13.13 10.35 -7.91
C THR A 162 11.68 9.91 -7.95
N ARG A 163 11.40 8.61 -7.73
CA ARG A 163 10.04 8.07 -7.55
C ARG A 163 9.36 8.71 -6.35
N ALA A 164 10.03 8.77 -5.19
CA ALA A 164 9.47 9.41 -4.01
C ALA A 164 9.17 10.90 -4.26
N LEU A 165 10.12 11.63 -4.86
CA LEU A 165 9.96 13.05 -5.20
C LEU A 165 8.81 13.28 -6.20
N ARG A 166 8.65 12.41 -7.21
CA ARG A 166 7.53 12.45 -8.17
C ARG A 166 6.19 12.53 -7.46
N TYR A 167 5.97 11.63 -6.51
CA TYR A 167 4.70 11.54 -5.80
C TYR A 167 4.55 12.61 -4.71
N GLN A 168 5.64 13.21 -4.23
CA GLN A 168 5.57 14.40 -3.39
C GLN A 168 5.11 15.62 -4.22
N PHE A 169 5.64 15.79 -5.43
CA PHE A 169 5.17 16.79 -6.37
C PHE A 169 3.69 16.59 -6.72
N ALA A 170 3.30 15.35 -7.02
CA ALA A 170 1.91 14.99 -7.30
C ALA A 170 0.98 15.29 -6.12
N ALA A 171 1.44 15.06 -4.88
CA ALA A 171 0.69 15.39 -3.68
C ALA A 171 0.45 16.91 -3.55
N ILE A 172 1.48 17.73 -3.82
CA ILE A 172 1.36 19.20 -3.87
C ILE A 172 0.34 19.60 -4.95
N THR A 173 0.49 19.11 -6.18
CA THR A 173 -0.40 19.41 -7.31
C THR A 173 -1.86 19.04 -7.01
N ARG A 174 -2.08 17.85 -6.43
CA ARG A 174 -3.41 17.39 -6.00
C ARG A 174 -4.01 18.29 -4.93
N ALA A 175 -3.23 18.68 -3.92
CA ALA A 175 -3.71 19.56 -2.85
C ALA A 175 -4.08 20.96 -3.38
N GLU A 176 -3.31 21.48 -4.34
CA GLU A 176 -3.62 22.74 -5.01
C GLU A 176 -4.93 22.66 -5.81
N LEU A 177 -5.11 21.59 -6.60
CA LEU A 177 -6.36 21.36 -7.34
C LEU A 177 -7.58 21.23 -6.41
N GLN A 178 -7.45 20.44 -5.34
CA GLN A 178 -8.50 20.26 -4.35
C GLN A 178 -8.83 21.56 -3.61
N GLY A 179 -7.82 22.36 -3.26
CA GLY A 179 -8.00 23.67 -2.63
C GLY A 179 -8.78 24.66 -3.51
N ARG A 180 -8.74 24.45 -4.84
CA ARG A 180 -9.49 25.23 -5.84
C ARG A 180 -10.86 24.63 -6.19
N GLY A 181 -11.26 23.54 -5.54
CA GLY A 181 -12.50 22.82 -5.82
C GLY A 181 -12.49 22.01 -7.12
N ALA A 182 -11.33 21.81 -7.74
CA ALA A 182 -11.19 20.94 -8.90
C ALA A 182 -11.10 19.47 -8.47
N VAL A 183 -11.61 18.57 -9.32
CA VAL A 183 -11.50 17.13 -9.11
C VAL A 183 -10.19 16.64 -9.75
N PRO A 184 -9.20 16.21 -8.96
CA PRO A 184 -7.96 15.69 -9.51
C PRO A 184 -8.19 14.34 -10.21
N PRO A 185 -7.40 13.99 -11.24
CA PRO A 185 -7.37 12.65 -11.79
C PRO A 185 -7.07 11.59 -10.72
N SER A 186 -7.52 10.37 -10.96
CA SER A 186 -7.24 9.24 -10.08
C SER A 186 -5.75 8.89 -10.08
N PRO A 187 -5.18 8.50 -8.92
CA PRO A 187 -3.81 8.02 -8.86
C PRO A 187 -3.63 6.72 -9.67
N PRO A 188 -2.41 6.43 -10.14
CA PRO A 188 -2.11 5.18 -10.83
C PRO A 188 -2.20 3.99 -9.86
N THR A 189 -2.34 2.79 -10.42
CA THR A 189 -2.34 1.55 -9.63
C THR A 189 -0.97 1.15 -9.11
N SER A 190 0.10 1.65 -9.74
CA SER A 190 1.49 1.42 -9.33
C SER A 190 2.35 2.66 -9.58
N THR A 191 3.40 2.78 -8.78
CA THR A 191 4.47 3.77 -8.83
C THR A 191 5.65 3.34 -9.70
N VAL A 192 5.60 2.13 -10.26
CA VAL A 192 6.69 1.53 -11.04
C VAL A 192 6.28 1.42 -12.51
N ALA A 193 7.18 1.79 -13.41
CA ALA A 193 6.96 1.66 -14.84
C ALA A 193 6.89 0.18 -15.24
N GLN A 194 5.86 -0.17 -16.03
CA GLN A 194 5.67 -1.53 -16.55
C GLN A 194 6.77 -1.92 -17.55
N ASP A 195 7.19 -0.98 -18.40
CA ASP A 195 8.29 -1.16 -19.34
C ASP A 195 9.54 -0.45 -18.83
N GLN A 196 10.56 -1.21 -18.43
CA GLN A 196 11.87 -0.70 -18.01
C GLN A 196 12.99 -1.07 -18.99
N SER A 197 12.63 -1.39 -20.23
CA SER A 197 13.59 -1.72 -21.27
C SER A 197 14.60 -0.59 -21.49
N THR A 198 15.77 -0.95 -22.01
CA THR A 198 16.79 0.03 -22.40
C THR A 198 16.25 1.04 -23.42
N THR A 199 15.33 0.62 -24.29
CA THR A 199 14.64 1.48 -25.25
C THR A 199 13.73 2.50 -24.54
N ALA A 200 12.90 2.07 -23.58
CA ALA A 200 12.05 2.96 -22.80
C ALA A 200 12.88 3.98 -22.01
N ARG A 201 13.97 3.51 -21.37
CA ARG A 201 14.90 4.38 -20.64
C ARG A 201 15.59 5.42 -21.53
N ARG A 202 16.01 5.03 -22.73
CA ARG A 202 16.62 5.95 -23.70
C ARG A 202 15.60 6.97 -24.20
N SER A 203 14.38 6.54 -24.54
CA SER A 203 13.30 7.44 -24.97
C SER A 203 13.02 8.51 -23.93
N ARG A 204 12.91 8.10 -22.66
CA ARG A 204 12.70 9.02 -21.54
C ARG A 204 13.86 10.00 -21.35
N SER A 205 15.10 9.53 -21.49
CA SER A 205 16.29 10.38 -21.38
C SER A 205 16.34 11.45 -22.49
N VAL A 206 15.92 11.10 -23.71
CA VAL A 206 15.76 12.07 -24.82
C VAL A 206 14.65 13.08 -24.52
N GLU A 207 13.52 12.64 -23.96
CA GLU A 207 12.44 13.55 -23.55
C GLU A 207 12.91 14.56 -22.52
N LEU A 208 13.63 14.12 -21.48
CA LEU A 208 14.19 14.98 -20.44
C LEU A 208 15.18 15.99 -21.02
N ALA A 209 16.07 15.56 -21.92
CA ALA A 209 17.00 16.46 -22.60
C ALA A 209 16.28 17.51 -23.47
N ARG A 210 15.16 17.14 -24.12
CA ARG A 210 14.33 18.10 -24.86
C ARG A 210 13.65 19.10 -23.95
N LEU A 211 13.06 18.63 -22.84
CA LEU A 211 12.43 19.49 -21.84
C LEU A 211 13.43 20.48 -21.25
N TRP A 212 14.64 20.02 -20.94
CA TRP A 212 15.76 20.84 -20.49
C TRP A 212 16.15 21.91 -21.50
N ARG A 213 16.31 21.53 -22.78
CA ARG A 213 16.69 22.45 -23.86
C ARG A 213 15.62 23.46 -24.22
N ALA A 214 14.35 23.15 -23.97
CA ALA A 214 13.24 24.08 -24.18
C ALA A 214 13.29 25.28 -23.21
N GLY A 215 14.07 25.19 -22.13
CA GLY A 215 14.26 26.26 -21.16
C GLY A 215 13.22 26.26 -20.03
N GLU A 216 13.13 27.39 -19.34
CA GLU A 216 12.29 27.54 -18.17
C GLU A 216 10.81 27.29 -18.51
N SER A 217 10.22 26.31 -17.86
CA SER A 217 8.81 25.97 -18.03
C SER A 217 8.28 25.27 -16.79
N MET A 218 6.97 25.35 -16.55
CA MET A 218 6.34 24.63 -15.43
C MET A 218 6.63 23.12 -15.50
N ALA A 219 6.64 22.53 -16.71
CA ALA A 219 6.95 21.12 -16.89
C ALA A 219 8.38 20.75 -16.46
N LEU A 220 9.36 21.65 -16.67
CA LEU A 220 10.75 21.49 -16.21
C LEU A 220 10.82 21.31 -14.69
N PHE A 221 10.16 22.20 -13.94
CA PHE A 221 10.15 22.16 -12.47
C PHE A 221 9.24 21.07 -11.90
N ALA A 222 8.23 20.65 -12.67
CA ALA A 222 7.34 19.56 -12.30
C ALA A 222 7.97 18.17 -12.49
N ASP A 223 9.11 18.07 -13.17
CA ASP A 223 9.77 16.81 -13.46
C ASP A 223 10.82 16.48 -12.37
N PRO A 224 10.58 15.44 -11.56
CA PRO A 224 11.47 15.09 -10.44
C PRO A 224 12.85 14.64 -10.90
N GLU A 225 13.00 14.10 -12.12
CA GLU A 225 14.29 13.64 -12.64
C GLU A 225 15.21 14.80 -13.03
N LEU A 226 14.66 16.01 -13.19
CA LEU A 226 15.42 17.23 -13.50
C LEU A 226 15.74 18.07 -12.26
N ALA A 227 15.20 17.73 -11.08
CA ALA A 227 15.41 18.48 -9.86
C ALA A 227 16.91 18.62 -9.52
N GLY A 228 17.67 17.53 -9.63
CA GLY A 228 19.13 17.53 -9.40
C GLY A 228 19.89 18.39 -10.41
N ALA A 229 19.48 18.38 -11.68
CA ALA A 229 20.08 19.22 -12.72
C ALA A 229 19.86 20.72 -12.43
N LEU A 230 18.66 21.07 -11.96
CA LEU A 230 18.37 22.42 -11.49
C LEU A 230 19.21 22.80 -10.27
N ASP A 231 19.55 21.84 -9.39
CA ASP A 231 20.34 22.12 -8.18
C ASP A 231 21.77 22.55 -8.58
N VAL A 232 22.33 21.91 -9.62
CA VAL A 232 23.66 22.23 -10.16
C VAL A 232 23.74 23.69 -10.61
N PHE A 233 22.72 24.18 -11.33
CA PHE A 233 22.64 25.58 -11.76
C PHE A 233 22.72 26.55 -10.59
N GLN A 234 21.92 26.29 -9.55
CA GLN A 234 21.89 27.16 -8.38
C GLN A 234 23.21 27.15 -7.60
N VAL A 235 23.96 26.05 -7.62
CA VAL A 235 25.31 26.00 -7.01
C VAL A 235 26.28 26.88 -7.80
N VAL A 236 26.21 26.84 -9.13
CA VAL A 236 27.07 27.67 -10.00
C VAL A 236 26.71 29.14 -9.86
N GLU A 237 25.43 29.52 -9.89
CA GLU A 237 24.99 30.91 -9.67
C GLU A 237 25.47 31.47 -8.31
N ARG A 238 25.41 30.66 -7.24
CA ARG A 238 25.91 31.07 -5.92
C ARG A 238 27.43 31.24 -5.86
N ARG A 239 28.18 30.42 -6.61
CA ARG A 239 29.65 30.54 -6.74
C ARG A 239 30.06 31.72 -7.62
N GLY A 240 29.24 32.04 -8.64
CA GLY A 240 29.44 33.11 -9.60
C GLY A 240 29.42 34.53 -9.04
N GLY A 241 29.18 34.73 -7.74
CA GLY A 241 29.16 36.05 -7.09
C GLY A 241 30.48 36.85 -7.16
N GLN A 242 31.55 36.28 -7.74
CA GLN A 242 32.82 36.96 -8.00
C GLN A 242 33.13 37.14 -9.51
N ALA A 243 32.34 36.55 -10.40
CA ALA A 243 32.50 36.68 -11.85
C ALA A 243 31.78 37.93 -12.38
N THR A 244 32.18 38.43 -13.55
CA THR A 244 31.38 39.45 -14.24
C THR A 244 30.08 38.83 -14.78
N GLU A 245 29.05 39.65 -14.98
CA GLU A 245 27.74 39.20 -15.51
C GLU A 245 27.90 38.43 -16.84
N GLU A 246 28.75 38.93 -17.75
CA GLU A 246 29.04 38.29 -19.04
C GLU A 246 29.77 36.95 -18.90
N GLN A 247 30.66 36.82 -17.92
CA GLN A 247 31.33 35.56 -17.60
C GLN A 247 30.33 34.54 -17.05
N LEU A 248 29.47 34.97 -16.12
CA LEU A 248 28.45 34.12 -15.53
C LEU A 248 27.44 33.63 -16.58
N GLU A 249 26.98 34.51 -17.48
CA GLU A 249 26.10 34.12 -18.58
C GLU A 249 26.74 33.06 -19.49
N THR A 250 28.02 33.23 -19.81
CA THR A 250 28.77 32.26 -20.63
C THR A 250 28.89 30.91 -19.93
N GLU A 251 29.28 30.91 -18.65
CA GLU A 251 29.39 29.70 -17.83
C GLU A 251 28.04 28.98 -17.70
N LEU A 252 26.94 29.71 -17.47
CA LEU A 252 25.60 29.12 -17.38
C LEU A 252 25.13 28.55 -18.72
N ALA A 253 25.45 29.20 -19.84
CA ALA A 253 25.14 28.67 -21.17
C ALA A 253 25.92 27.39 -21.48
N GLU A 254 27.19 27.32 -21.10
CA GLU A 254 28.00 26.11 -21.22
C GLU A 254 27.48 24.99 -20.31
N LEU A 255 27.13 25.30 -19.07
CA LEU A 255 26.52 24.37 -18.13
C LEU A 255 25.21 23.81 -18.70
N HIS A 256 24.38 24.67 -19.30
CA HIS A 256 23.08 24.28 -19.85
C HIS A 256 23.26 23.28 -20.99
N ARG A 257 24.23 23.52 -21.86
CA ARG A 257 24.61 22.61 -22.95
C ARG A 257 25.14 21.29 -22.40
N ALA A 258 26.05 21.33 -21.43
CA ALA A 258 26.67 20.15 -20.85
C ALA A 258 25.65 19.23 -20.15
N VAL A 259 24.77 19.80 -19.32
CA VAL A 259 23.67 19.08 -18.67
C VAL A 259 22.75 18.44 -19.72
N GLY A 260 22.40 19.16 -20.78
CA GLY A 260 21.58 18.62 -21.86
C GLY A 260 22.19 17.40 -22.55
N ILE A 261 23.52 17.39 -22.77
CA ILE A 261 24.24 16.24 -23.34
C ILE A 261 24.19 15.03 -22.39
N ARG A 262 24.43 15.25 -21.10
CA ARG A 262 24.43 14.18 -20.08
C ARG A 262 23.05 13.56 -19.90
N LEU A 263 22.00 14.38 -19.88
CA LEU A 263 20.61 13.91 -19.82
C LEU A 263 20.29 13.01 -21.01
N GLU A 264 20.71 13.38 -22.23
CA GLU A 264 20.50 12.59 -23.44
C GLU A 264 21.27 11.27 -23.42
N ALA A 265 22.46 11.23 -22.80
CA ALA A 265 23.23 10.02 -22.55
C ALA A 265 22.59 9.10 -21.47
N GLY A 266 21.56 9.58 -20.77
CA GLY A 266 20.86 8.83 -19.73
C GLY A 266 21.39 9.07 -18.31
N GLU A 267 22.29 10.02 -18.13
CA GLU A 267 22.80 10.40 -16.82
C GLU A 267 21.82 11.33 -16.09
N ARG A 268 21.89 11.36 -14.75
CA ARG A 268 21.11 12.25 -13.89
C ARG A 268 22.07 13.06 -13.02
N PRO A 269 22.49 14.26 -13.49
CA PRO A 269 23.45 15.06 -12.74
C PRO A 269 22.86 15.48 -11.40
N LEU A 270 23.61 15.25 -10.33
CA LEU A 270 23.28 15.64 -8.96
C LEU A 270 24.22 16.77 -8.55
N ALA A 271 23.75 17.72 -7.76
CA ALA A 271 24.59 18.79 -7.24
C ALA A 271 25.61 18.25 -6.22
N THR A 272 26.77 17.79 -6.70
CA THR A 272 27.95 17.50 -5.89
C THR A 272 29.06 18.47 -6.26
N GLU A 273 29.93 18.78 -5.29
CA GLU A 273 31.06 19.69 -5.54
C GLU A 273 32.01 19.14 -6.60
N GLU A 274 32.17 17.81 -6.66
CA GLU A 274 32.94 17.09 -7.66
C GLU A 274 32.35 17.23 -9.06
N LEU A 275 31.01 17.17 -9.20
CA LEU A 275 30.36 17.36 -10.48
C LEU A 275 30.53 18.80 -11.00
N VAL A 276 30.42 19.78 -10.11
CA VAL A 276 30.63 21.19 -10.48
C VAL A 276 32.09 21.42 -10.87
N ALA A 277 33.05 20.76 -10.19
CA ALA A 277 34.47 20.82 -10.53
C ALA A 277 34.82 20.06 -11.82
N ASP A 278 34.13 18.96 -12.13
CA ASP A 278 34.26 18.21 -13.38
C ASP A 278 33.70 19.01 -14.58
N LEU A 279 32.57 19.68 -14.38
CA LEU A 279 31.96 20.53 -15.38
C LEU A 279 32.71 21.87 -15.57
N PHE A 280 33.36 22.36 -14.51
CA PHE A 280 34.15 23.60 -14.50
C PHE A 280 35.42 23.43 -13.65
N PRO A 281 36.51 22.91 -14.23
CA PRO A 281 37.78 22.87 -13.52
C PRO A 281 38.21 24.29 -13.17
N PRO A 282 38.75 24.54 -11.95
CA PRO A 282 39.24 25.86 -11.61
C PRO A 282 40.30 26.27 -12.64
N ASN A 283 40.14 27.45 -13.24
CA ASN A 283 41.09 28.03 -14.20
C ASN A 283 42.51 28.02 -13.59
N LEU A 284 43.27 26.97 -13.85
CA LEU A 284 44.71 26.92 -13.64
C LEU A 284 45.34 27.72 -14.79
N GLY A 285 45.31 29.04 -14.69
CA GLY A 285 45.73 29.87 -15.84
C GLY A 285 45.82 31.37 -15.60
N ILE A 286 46.11 31.82 -14.38
CA ILE A 286 46.96 33.01 -14.24
C ILE A 286 48.34 32.46 -13.88
N GLU A 287 49.14 32.15 -14.89
CA GLU A 287 50.59 32.17 -14.71
C GLU A 287 50.92 33.58 -14.22
N ALA A 288 51.12 33.72 -12.92
CA ALA A 288 51.77 34.88 -12.36
C ALA A 288 53.15 34.92 -13.03
N ASP A 289 53.29 35.83 -13.99
CA ASP A 289 54.53 36.15 -14.65
C ASP A 289 55.60 36.41 -13.58
N ARG A 290 56.39 35.38 -13.34
CA ARG A 290 57.57 35.41 -12.47
C ARG A 290 58.73 34.93 -13.31
N THR A 291 59.16 35.76 -14.25
CA THR A 291 60.60 35.86 -14.54
C THR A 291 60.98 37.13 -15.30
N ARG A 292 61.60 38.02 -14.51
CA ARG A 292 62.69 38.99 -14.83
C ARG A 292 62.37 40.28 -15.58
#